data_AF-A0A812CPP9-F1
#
_entry.id   AF-A0A812CPP9-F1
#
_cell.length_a   1.000
_cell.length_b   1.000
_cell.length_c   1.000
_cell.angle_alpha   90.00
_cell.angle_beta   90.00
_cell.angle_gamma   90.00
#
_symmetry.space_group_name_H-M   'P 1'
#
loop_
_entity.id
_entity.type
_entity.pdbx_description
1 polymer ?
#
loop_
_entity_poly.entity_id
_entity_poly.type
_entity_poly.pdbx_seq_one_letter_code
_entity_poly.pdbx_strand_id
1 'polypeptide(L)'
;MTAAVAPFPPFHEGNIKNWFLQMEAIFTVRRITDQKTKFGHVVAVLPPAIVDEVSDFLEAVPEVEPYTRLKEAILRRMGRTEETLIRELFSNLTCDGRTPSQLLRFMKSRLGKNTMADSILKSLWLDRFPTTITQILAPMSENTPIDQLADAADRIFSQLDHQTTPVHSAEATSDHRSLEKQWKILNKKLEI
;
A
#
# COMPACT_ATOMS: atom_id res chain seq x y z
N MET A 1 22.16 -28.96 36.13
CA MET A 1 21.41 -29.00 34.86
C MET A 1 21.87 -27.82 34.01
N THR A 2 22.69 -28.07 33.00
CA THR A 2 23.06 -27.06 32.00
C THR A 2 21.84 -26.79 31.13
N ALA A 3 21.25 -25.60 31.24
CA ALA A 3 20.19 -25.19 30.33
C ALA A 3 20.78 -25.15 28.91
N ALA A 4 20.23 -25.94 27.99
CA ALA A 4 20.61 -25.87 26.60
C ALA A 4 20.35 -24.45 26.09
N VAL A 5 21.38 -23.77 25.62
CA VAL A 5 21.24 -22.47 24.98
C VAL A 5 20.41 -22.68 23.72
N ALA A 6 19.19 -22.15 23.69
CA ALA A 6 18.33 -22.26 22.53
C ALA A 6 19.05 -21.76 21.25
N PRO A 7 18.84 -22.37 20.08
CA PRO A 7 19.40 -21.84 18.84
C PRO A 7 18.85 -20.43 18.54
N PHE A 8 19.56 -19.65 17.73
CA PHE A 8 19.03 -18.38 17.23
C PHE A 8 17.82 -18.64 16.30
N PRO A 9 16.86 -17.70 16.21
CA PRO A 9 15.68 -17.86 15.38
C PRO A 9 16.06 -17.95 13.89
N PRO A 10 15.35 -18.77 13.10
CA PRO A 10 15.57 -18.83 11.66
C PRO A 10 15.29 -17.46 11.03
N PHE A 11 16.02 -17.15 9.95
CA PHE A 11 15.85 -15.90 9.21
C PHE A 11 14.44 -15.80 8.61
N HIS A 12 13.83 -14.62 8.69
CA HIS A 12 12.47 -14.39 8.22
C HIS A 12 12.44 -13.31 7.12
N GLU A 13 12.55 -13.74 5.86
CA GLU A 13 12.60 -12.85 4.67
C GLU A 13 11.39 -11.92 4.55
N GLY A 14 10.18 -12.38 4.91
CA GLY A 14 8.97 -11.56 4.84
C GLY A 14 8.87 -10.46 5.90
N ASN A 15 9.78 -10.43 6.88
CA ASN A 15 9.74 -9.47 8.01
C ASN A 15 11.11 -9.36 8.69
N ILE A 16 12.09 -8.91 7.91
CA ILE A 16 13.49 -8.78 8.31
C ILE A 16 13.64 -7.86 9.52
N LYS A 17 12.83 -6.78 9.61
CA LYS A 17 12.81 -5.86 10.76
C LYS A 17 12.48 -6.58 12.06
N ASN A 18 11.38 -7.35 12.10
CA ASN A 18 10.99 -8.08 13.31
C ASN A 18 11.98 -9.18 13.68
N TRP A 19 12.58 -9.82 12.68
CA TRP A 19 13.64 -10.80 12.93
C TRP A 19 14.85 -10.16 13.64
N PHE A 20 15.31 -8.99 13.21
CA PHE A 20 16.37 -8.27 13.92
C PHE A 20 15.97 -7.86 15.35
N LEU A 21 14.72 -7.42 15.57
CA LEU A 21 14.22 -7.13 16.93
C LEU A 21 14.29 -8.38 17.83
N GLN A 22 13.93 -9.54 17.29
CA GLN A 22 14.01 -10.81 18.01
C GLN A 22 15.46 -11.18 18.32
N MET A 23 16.37 -11.03 17.36
CA MET A 23 17.81 -11.25 17.58
C MET A 23 18.37 -10.32 18.67
N GLU A 24 17.99 -9.04 18.67
CA GLU A 24 18.43 -8.05 19.66
C GLU A 24 17.94 -8.35 21.07
N ALA A 25 16.69 -8.81 21.21
CA ALA A 25 16.16 -9.29 22.48
C ALA A 25 16.98 -10.50 23.00
N ILE A 26 17.34 -11.43 22.12
CA ILE A 26 18.15 -12.60 22.48
C ILE A 26 19.57 -12.18 22.88
N PHE A 27 20.21 -11.28 22.13
CA PHE A 27 21.52 -10.74 22.50
C PHE A 27 21.48 -10.10 23.89
N THR A 28 20.43 -9.35 24.19
CA THR A 28 20.23 -8.72 25.50
C THR A 28 20.13 -9.77 26.62
N VAL A 29 19.27 -10.77 26.46
CA VAL A 29 19.09 -11.86 27.44
C VAL A 29 20.38 -12.66 27.65
N ARG A 30 21.16 -12.87 26.57
CA ARG A 30 22.44 -13.59 26.60
C ARG A 30 23.63 -12.71 26.97
N ARG A 31 23.42 -11.41 27.24
CA ARG A 31 24.46 -10.42 27.52
C ARG A 31 25.54 -10.34 26.43
N ILE A 32 25.15 -10.59 25.18
CA ILE A 32 26.00 -10.42 24.01
C ILE A 32 25.96 -8.94 23.64
N THR A 33 26.97 -8.19 24.07
CA THR A 33 27.05 -6.73 23.84
C THR A 33 28.04 -6.37 22.74
N ASP A 34 29.09 -7.17 22.57
CA ASP A 34 30.15 -6.95 21.59
C ASP A 34 29.65 -7.01 20.13
N GLN A 35 30.03 -6.02 19.34
CA GLN A 35 29.59 -5.85 17.95
C GLN A 35 30.09 -6.97 17.04
N LYS A 36 31.35 -7.42 17.20
CA LYS A 36 31.92 -8.51 16.38
C LYS A 36 31.23 -9.84 16.68
N THR A 37 30.91 -10.08 17.94
CA THR A 37 30.18 -11.28 18.38
C THR A 37 28.75 -11.29 17.83
N LYS A 38 28.02 -10.17 17.89
CA LYS A 38 26.70 -10.05 17.26
C LYS A 38 26.76 -10.26 15.75
N PHE A 39 27.76 -9.68 15.08
CA PHE A 39 28.00 -9.84 13.65
C PHE A 39 28.18 -11.32 13.30
N GLY A 40 29.07 -12.04 14.00
CA GLY A 40 29.31 -13.46 13.77
C GLY A 40 28.05 -14.32 13.95
N HIS A 41 27.23 -14.02 14.97
CA HIS A 41 25.96 -14.71 15.16
C HIS A 41 24.95 -14.46 14.05
N VAL A 42 24.84 -13.22 13.57
CA VAL A 42 23.94 -12.89 12.45
C VAL A 42 24.40 -13.60 11.18
N VAL A 43 25.67 -13.46 10.80
CA VAL A 43 26.21 -14.08 9.57
C VAL A 43 26.00 -15.60 9.57
N ALA A 44 26.17 -16.26 10.72
CA ALA A 44 25.98 -17.69 10.85
C ALA A 44 24.55 -18.19 10.59
N VAL A 45 23.55 -17.31 10.66
CA VAL A 45 22.13 -17.67 10.46
C VAL A 45 21.51 -17.06 9.20
N LEU A 46 22.29 -16.30 8.42
CA LEU A 46 21.81 -15.74 7.15
C LEU A 46 21.65 -16.84 6.09
N PRO A 47 20.57 -16.82 5.29
CA PRO A 47 20.44 -17.65 4.11
C PRO A 47 21.52 -17.31 3.06
N PRO A 48 21.94 -18.27 2.21
CA PRO A 48 22.88 -18.01 1.12
C PRO A 48 22.49 -16.82 0.24
N ALA A 49 21.20 -16.69 -0.11
CA ALA A 49 20.70 -15.58 -0.92
C ALA A 49 20.97 -14.20 -0.29
N ILE A 50 20.92 -14.09 1.04
CA ILE A 50 21.20 -12.83 1.74
C ILE A 50 22.70 -12.60 1.83
N VAL A 51 23.48 -13.65 2.04
CA VAL A 51 24.95 -13.59 2.05
C VAL A 51 25.47 -13.08 0.71
N ASP A 52 24.94 -13.60 -0.39
CA ASP A 52 25.28 -13.16 -1.75
C ASP A 52 24.93 -11.68 -1.96
N GLU A 53 23.77 -11.22 -1.48
CA GLU A 53 23.32 -9.83 -1.60
C GLU A 53 24.23 -8.84 -0.84
N VAL A 54 24.87 -9.26 0.26
CA VAL A 54 25.80 -8.44 1.03
C VAL A 54 27.27 -8.86 0.88
N SER A 55 27.63 -9.61 -0.17
CA SER A 55 28.99 -10.14 -0.35
C SER A 55 30.06 -9.05 -0.30
N ASP A 56 29.84 -7.94 -0.99
CA ASP A 56 30.74 -6.77 -0.98
C ASP A 56 30.96 -6.19 0.44
N PHE A 57 29.94 -6.21 1.29
CA PHE A 57 30.05 -5.80 2.69
C PHE A 57 30.86 -6.81 3.50
N LEU A 58 30.69 -8.10 3.23
CA LEU A 58 31.42 -9.18 3.91
C LEU A 58 32.89 -9.25 3.49
N GLU A 59 33.21 -8.83 2.26
CA GLU A 59 34.59 -8.69 1.78
C GLU A 59 35.33 -7.51 2.45
N ALA A 60 34.59 -6.45 2.80
CA ALA A 60 35.13 -5.23 3.41
C ALA A 60 34.38 -4.85 4.69
N VAL A 61 34.42 -5.73 5.70
CA VAL A 61 33.71 -5.51 6.96
C VAL A 61 34.27 -4.28 7.68
N PRO A 62 33.44 -3.30 8.04
CA PRO A 62 33.89 -2.10 8.77
C PRO A 62 34.34 -2.46 10.19
N GLU A 63 35.43 -1.83 10.65
CA GLU A 63 35.96 -2.06 12.01
C GLU A 63 35.05 -1.51 13.10
N VAL A 64 34.37 -0.40 12.80
CA VAL A 64 33.47 0.30 13.73
C VAL A 64 32.05 -0.20 13.51
N GLU A 65 31.49 -0.79 14.57
CA GLU A 65 30.10 -1.28 14.62
C GLU A 65 29.69 -2.23 13.47
N PRO A 66 30.44 -3.32 13.23
CA PRO A 66 30.17 -4.24 12.12
C PRO A 66 28.75 -4.82 12.10
N TYR A 67 28.16 -5.12 13.27
CA TYR A 67 26.78 -5.61 13.34
C TYR A 67 25.77 -4.53 12.94
N THR A 68 25.91 -3.31 13.50
CA THR A 68 25.00 -2.20 13.19
C THR A 68 25.01 -1.91 11.69
N ARG A 69 26.21 -1.82 11.09
CA ARG A 69 26.39 -1.57 9.66
C ARG A 69 25.86 -2.71 8.79
N LEU A 70 26.06 -3.97 9.20
CA LEU A 70 25.50 -5.13 8.50
C LEU A 70 23.97 -5.10 8.53
N LYS A 71 23.37 -4.85 9.71
CA LYS A 71 21.92 -4.73 9.87
C LYS A 71 21.35 -3.66 8.94
N GLU A 72 21.97 -2.48 8.90
CA GLU A 72 21.59 -1.40 7.99
C GLU A 72 21.72 -1.80 6.52
N ALA A 73 22.82 -2.46 6.13
CA ALA A 73 23.04 -2.91 4.76
C ALA A 73 21.99 -3.94 4.32
N ILE A 74 21.72 -4.95 5.15
CA ILE A 74 20.68 -5.97 4.89
C ILE A 74 19.32 -5.30 4.80
N LEU A 75 18.95 -4.43 5.75
CA LEU A 75 17.67 -3.72 5.71
C LEU A 75 17.54 -2.81 4.48
N ARG A 76 18.63 -2.21 4.01
CA ARG A 76 18.64 -1.34 2.82
C ARG A 76 18.49 -2.12 1.53
N ARG A 77 19.18 -3.27 1.39
CA ARG A 77 19.22 -4.07 0.15
C ARG A 77 18.09 -5.07 0.05
N MET A 78 17.84 -5.78 1.14
CA MET A 78 16.75 -6.76 1.26
C MET A 78 15.44 -6.13 1.68
N GLY A 79 15.47 -4.86 2.10
CA GLY A 79 14.30 -4.02 2.09
C GLY A 79 13.87 -3.76 0.65
N ARG A 80 13.31 -4.79 -0.01
CA ARG A 80 12.14 -4.55 -0.85
C ARG A 80 11.28 -3.61 -0.05
N THR A 81 11.23 -2.38 -0.54
CA THR A 81 10.91 -1.20 0.25
C THR A 81 9.66 -1.52 1.04
N GLU A 82 9.55 -1.06 2.27
CA GLU A 82 8.26 -1.11 2.98
C GLU A 82 7.13 -0.77 1.99
N GLU A 83 7.34 0.25 1.16
CA GLU A 83 6.55 0.57 -0.03
C GLU A 83 6.24 -0.59 -1.00
N THR A 84 7.17 -1.44 -1.40
CA THR A 84 6.90 -2.62 -2.26
C THR A 84 6.02 -3.65 -1.57
N LEU A 85 6.31 -4.00 -0.31
CA LEU A 85 5.45 -4.93 0.46
C LEU A 85 4.05 -4.37 0.68
N ILE A 86 3.95 -3.04 0.82
CA ILE A 86 2.68 -2.34 0.97
C ILE A 86 1.95 -2.21 -0.38
N ARG A 87 2.69 -1.91 -1.45
CA ARG A 87 2.18 -1.92 -2.83
C ARG A 87 1.60 -3.29 -3.15
N GLU A 88 2.26 -4.38 -2.72
CA GLU A 88 1.73 -5.74 -2.79
C GLU A 88 0.54 -5.97 -1.85
N LEU A 89 0.57 -5.47 -0.60
CA LEU A 89 -0.56 -5.60 0.34
C LEU A 89 -1.85 -4.96 -0.22
N PHE A 90 -1.70 -3.86 -0.95
CA PHE A 90 -2.80 -3.11 -1.54
C PHE A 90 -2.92 -3.27 -3.06
N SER A 91 -2.15 -4.15 -3.71
CA SER A 91 -2.18 -4.32 -5.17
C SER A 91 -3.52 -4.86 -5.64
N ASN A 92 -4.11 -5.76 -4.85
CA ASN A 92 -5.40 -6.39 -5.12
C ASN A 92 -6.57 -5.63 -4.47
N LEU A 93 -6.34 -4.42 -3.95
CA LEU A 93 -7.41 -3.66 -3.31
C LEU A 93 -8.24 -2.93 -4.35
N THR A 94 -9.47 -3.39 -4.58
CA THR A 94 -10.45 -2.71 -5.44
C THR A 94 -11.27 -1.72 -4.62
N CYS A 95 -11.61 -0.57 -5.22
CA CYS A 95 -12.59 0.35 -4.66
C CYS A 95 -14.00 -0.24 -4.92
N ASP A 96 -14.47 -1.11 -4.05
CA ASP A 96 -15.73 -1.88 -4.14
C ASP A 96 -16.96 -1.06 -3.70
N GLY A 97 -17.08 0.18 -4.18
CA GLY A 97 -18.17 1.10 -3.79
C GLY A 97 -17.92 1.86 -2.49
N ARG A 98 -16.68 1.85 -1.99
CA ARG A 98 -16.27 2.66 -0.83
C ARG A 98 -16.02 4.10 -1.23
N THR A 99 -16.33 5.02 -0.33
CA THR A 99 -15.88 6.41 -0.49
C THR A 99 -14.35 6.49 -0.32
N PRO A 100 -13.68 7.46 -0.95
CA PRO A 100 -12.26 7.72 -0.75
C PRO A 100 -11.82 7.73 0.73
N SER A 101 -12.60 8.32 1.64
CA SER A 101 -12.31 8.32 3.09
C SER A 101 -12.44 6.94 3.76
N GLN A 102 -13.41 6.12 3.34
CA GLN A 102 -13.56 4.75 3.82
C GLN A 102 -12.40 3.87 3.37
N LEU A 103 -11.96 4.04 2.11
CA LEU A 103 -10.78 3.37 1.59
C LEU A 103 -9.52 3.73 2.40
N LEU A 104 -9.33 5.01 2.72
CA LEU A 104 -8.20 5.47 3.53
C LEU A 104 -8.23 4.86 4.94
N ARG A 105 -9.38 4.85 5.60
CA ARG A 105 -9.53 4.24 6.94
C ARG A 105 -9.23 2.74 6.91
N PHE A 106 -9.68 2.05 5.87
CA PHE A 106 -9.38 0.64 5.68
C PHE A 106 -7.87 0.41 5.48
N MET A 107 -7.23 1.22 4.63
CA MET A 107 -5.78 1.16 4.44
C MET A 107 -5.05 1.39 5.76
N LYS A 108 -5.36 2.46 6.51
CA LYS A 108 -4.78 2.72 7.84
C LYS A 108 -4.99 1.57 8.82
N SER A 109 -6.19 0.97 8.85
CA SER A 109 -6.49 -0.18 9.71
C SER A 109 -5.63 -1.41 9.39
N ARG A 110 -5.31 -1.64 8.10
CA ARG A 110 -4.50 -2.79 7.67
C ARG A 110 -3.01 -2.63 8.01
N LEU A 111 -2.58 -1.41 8.27
CA LEU A 111 -1.20 -1.05 8.57
C LEU A 111 -0.89 -1.06 10.06
N GLY A 112 -1.93 -0.93 10.89
CA GLY A 112 -1.80 -0.97 12.34
C GLY A 112 -0.84 0.10 12.86
N LYS A 113 0.08 -0.29 13.75
CA LYS A 113 1.10 0.60 14.33
C LYS A 113 2.30 0.85 13.41
N ASN A 114 2.34 0.24 12.23
CA ASN A 114 3.45 0.42 11.30
C ASN A 114 3.25 1.75 10.57
N THR A 115 3.90 2.80 11.07
CA THR A 115 3.82 4.15 10.51
C THR A 115 4.66 4.24 9.24
N MET A 116 4.00 4.28 8.09
CA MET A 116 4.64 4.66 6.83
C MET A 116 4.95 6.15 6.79
N ALA A 117 5.81 6.56 5.88
CA ALA A 117 5.83 7.93 5.40
C ALA A 117 4.47 8.28 4.77
N ASP A 118 3.86 9.37 5.23
CA ASP A 118 2.56 9.87 4.76
C ASP A 118 2.50 10.04 3.23
N SER A 119 3.64 10.38 2.61
CA SER A 119 3.79 10.52 1.16
C SER A 119 3.53 9.23 0.37
N ILE A 120 3.94 8.08 0.90
CA ILE A 120 3.75 6.77 0.25
C ILE A 120 2.30 6.32 0.38
N LEU A 121 1.69 6.55 1.55
CA LEU A 121 0.27 6.25 1.76
C LEU A 121 -0.61 7.10 0.81
N LYS A 122 -0.27 8.38 0.64
CA LYS A 122 -0.94 9.29 -0.29
C LYS A 122 -0.84 8.81 -1.73
N SER A 123 0.35 8.46 -2.21
CA SER A 123 0.53 8.01 -3.60
C SER A 123 -0.23 6.73 -3.88
N LEU A 124 -0.13 5.74 -2.97
CA LEU A 124 -0.85 4.47 -3.07
C LEU A 124 -2.37 4.63 -3.06
N TRP A 125 -2.88 5.51 -2.21
CA TRP A 125 -4.30 5.79 -2.10
C TRP A 125 -4.81 6.52 -3.36
N LEU A 126 -4.05 7.49 -3.88
CA LEU A 126 -4.37 8.18 -5.13
C LEU A 126 -4.37 7.23 -6.34
N ASP A 127 -3.42 6.30 -6.41
CA ASP A 127 -3.33 5.28 -7.48
C ASP A 127 -4.58 4.37 -7.58
N ARG A 128 -5.53 4.46 -6.64
CA ARG A 128 -6.79 3.67 -6.66
C ARG A 128 -7.95 4.39 -7.32
N PHE A 129 -7.82 5.67 -7.65
CA PHE A 129 -8.89 6.43 -8.28
C PHE A 129 -8.66 6.61 -9.79
N PRO A 130 -9.74 6.78 -10.57
CA PRO A 130 -9.64 7.18 -11.96
C PRO A 130 -8.84 8.48 -12.13
N THR A 131 -8.19 8.62 -13.29
CA THR A 131 -7.33 9.77 -13.62
C THR A 131 -8.00 11.13 -13.39
N THR A 132 -9.32 11.22 -13.60
CA THR A 132 -10.12 12.43 -13.36
C THR A 132 -10.02 12.93 -11.93
N ILE A 133 -10.06 12.03 -10.94
CA ILE A 133 -9.98 12.38 -9.51
C ILE A 133 -8.53 12.67 -9.13
N THR A 134 -7.58 11.86 -9.62
CA THR A 134 -6.16 12.02 -9.26
C THR A 134 -5.56 13.30 -9.82
N GLN A 135 -5.96 13.77 -11.00
CA GLN A 135 -5.50 15.05 -11.57
C GLN A 135 -5.91 16.27 -10.72
N ILE A 136 -7.07 16.22 -10.05
CA ILE A 136 -7.55 17.30 -9.19
C ILE A 136 -6.83 17.26 -7.83
N LEU A 137 -6.62 16.06 -7.29
CA LEU A 137 -6.09 15.88 -5.93
C LEU A 137 -4.56 15.84 -5.84
N ALA A 138 -3.86 15.39 -6.89
CA ALA A 138 -2.40 15.26 -6.86
C ALA A 138 -1.66 16.59 -6.56
N PRO A 139 -2.03 17.74 -7.14
CA PRO A 139 -1.39 19.03 -6.83
C PRO A 139 -1.62 19.48 -5.37
N MET A 140 -2.71 19.03 -4.74
CA MET A 140 -3.06 19.37 -3.36
C MET A 140 -2.41 18.43 -2.33
N SER A 141 -1.92 17.26 -2.77
CA SER A 141 -1.46 16.17 -1.91
C SER A 141 -0.16 16.46 -1.17
N GLU A 142 0.68 17.36 -1.68
CA GLU A 142 1.98 17.71 -1.10
C GLU A 142 1.84 18.52 0.19
N ASN A 143 0.90 19.47 0.23
CA ASN A 143 0.73 20.40 1.35
C ASN A 143 -0.50 20.12 2.24
N THR A 144 -1.30 19.11 1.90
CA THR A 144 -2.55 18.79 2.61
C THR A 144 -2.43 17.46 3.36
N PRO A 145 -2.82 17.37 4.65
CA PRO A 145 -2.92 16.09 5.35
C PRO A 145 -3.84 15.11 4.62
N ILE A 146 -3.48 13.82 4.58
CA ILE A 146 -4.22 12.82 3.81
C ILE A 146 -5.70 12.68 4.24
N ASP A 147 -6.02 12.93 5.51
CA ASP A 147 -7.40 12.90 6.00
C ASP A 147 -8.26 14.03 5.41
N GLN A 148 -7.70 15.24 5.30
CA GLN A 148 -8.38 16.37 4.65
C GLN A 148 -8.49 16.17 3.14
N LEU A 149 -7.48 15.53 2.53
CA LEU A 149 -7.51 15.15 1.12
C LEU A 149 -8.61 14.11 0.85
N ALA A 150 -8.85 13.19 1.78
CA ALA A 150 -9.94 12.22 1.70
C ALA A 150 -11.32 12.86 1.79
N ASP A 151 -11.50 13.84 2.68
CA ASP A 151 -12.76 14.60 2.76
C ASP A 151 -13.04 15.39 1.47
N ALA A 152 -12.01 15.95 0.84
CA ALA A 152 -12.13 16.62 -0.46
C ALA A 152 -12.46 15.63 -1.58
N ALA A 153 -11.81 14.46 -1.58
CA ALA A 153 -12.06 13.39 -2.54
C ALA A 153 -13.50 12.86 -2.45
N ASP A 154 -14.05 12.71 -1.25
CA ASP A 154 -15.45 12.28 -1.05
C ASP A 154 -16.44 13.24 -1.73
N ARG A 155 -16.18 14.55 -1.71
CA ARG A 155 -17.01 15.57 -2.38
C ARG A 155 -16.94 15.51 -3.90
N ILE A 156 -15.75 15.24 -4.44
CA ILE A 156 -15.55 15.06 -5.88
C ILE A 156 -16.21 13.75 -6.33
N PHE A 157 -16.07 12.69 -5.53
CA PHE A 157 -16.65 11.38 -5.81
C PHE A 157 -18.17 11.42 -5.84
N SER A 158 -18.82 12.13 -4.90
CA SER A 158 -20.28 12.30 -4.93
C SER A 158 -20.76 13.13 -6.13
N GLN A 159 -20.02 14.17 -6.53
CA GLN A 159 -20.37 14.97 -7.71
C GLN A 159 -20.27 14.17 -9.02
N LEU A 160 -19.29 13.27 -9.13
CA LEU A 160 -19.10 12.41 -10.30
C LEU A 160 -20.14 11.28 -10.36
N ASP A 161 -20.50 10.68 -9.22
CA ASP A 161 -21.56 9.66 -9.14
C ASP A 161 -22.93 10.24 -9.57
N HIS A 162 -23.20 11.50 -9.22
CA HIS A 162 -24.40 12.22 -9.65
C HIS A 162 -24.39 12.60 -11.14
N GLN A 163 -23.24 12.68 -11.80
CA GLN A 163 -23.15 12.92 -13.25
C GLN A 163 -23.39 11.64 -14.09
N THR A 164 -23.33 10.45 -13.47
CA THR A 164 -23.73 9.18 -14.11
C THR A 164 -25.20 8.82 -13.93
N THR A 165 -26.00 9.67 -13.28
CA THR A 165 -27.46 9.57 -13.41
C THR A 165 -27.90 10.23 -14.71
N PRO A 166 -28.63 9.53 -15.61
CA PRO A 166 -29.29 10.21 -16.71
C PRO A 166 -30.41 11.07 -16.13
N VAL A 167 -30.08 12.31 -15.76
CA VAL A 167 -31.06 13.38 -15.59
C VAL A 167 -31.49 13.81 -17.00
N HIS A 168 -32.27 12.96 -17.66
CA HIS A 168 -33.35 13.30 -18.58
C HIS A 168 -34.01 12.00 -19.04
N SER A 169 -35.01 11.56 -18.30
CA SER A 169 -36.31 11.29 -18.88
C SER A 169 -37.32 11.34 -17.75
N ALA A 170 -37.95 12.51 -17.65
CA ALA A 170 -39.26 12.64 -17.05
C ALA A 170 -40.12 11.46 -17.52
N GLU A 171 -40.83 10.85 -16.58
CA GLU A 171 -42.00 10.03 -16.88
C GLU A 171 -42.98 10.85 -17.72
N ALA A 172 -42.85 10.70 -19.04
CA ALA A 172 -43.89 10.95 -20.02
C ALA A 172 -43.96 9.75 -20.97
N THR A 173 -43.84 8.53 -20.42
CA THR A 173 -44.16 7.30 -21.16
C THR A 173 -45.67 7.09 -21.18
N SER A 174 -46.38 7.97 -21.86
CA SER A 174 -47.77 7.75 -22.30
C SER A 174 -48.02 8.25 -23.72
N ASP A 175 -47.26 9.24 -24.22
CA ASP A 175 -47.60 9.88 -25.50
C ASP A 175 -46.82 9.38 -26.73
N HIS A 176 -45.64 8.76 -26.58
CA HIS A 176 -44.86 8.31 -27.75
C HIS A 176 -45.59 7.22 -28.56
N ARG A 177 -46.30 6.30 -27.89
CA ARG A 177 -47.05 5.24 -28.57
C ARG A 177 -48.31 5.77 -29.28
N SER A 178 -48.87 6.88 -28.79
CA SER A 178 -49.98 7.59 -29.46
C SER A 178 -49.49 8.42 -30.65
N LEU A 179 -48.34 9.08 -30.53
CA LEU A 179 -47.72 9.84 -31.62
C LEU A 179 -47.23 8.95 -32.77
N GLU A 180 -46.65 7.78 -32.48
CA GLU A 180 -46.27 6.82 -33.53
C GLU A 180 -47.49 6.23 -34.26
N LYS A 181 -48.59 5.99 -33.53
CA LYS A 181 -49.86 5.59 -34.14
C LYS A 181 -50.41 6.69 -35.04
N GLN A 182 -50.37 7.95 -34.60
CA GLN A 182 -50.83 9.10 -35.39
C GLN A 182 -49.96 9.34 -36.63
N TRP A 183 -48.64 9.21 -36.53
CA TRP A 183 -47.72 9.34 -37.66
C TRP A 183 -47.99 8.29 -38.75
N LYS A 184 -48.20 7.02 -38.36
CA LYS A 184 -48.53 5.96 -39.32
C LYS A 184 -49.88 6.16 -40.01
N ILE A 185 -50.86 6.74 -39.31
CA ILE A 185 -52.18 7.05 -39.89
C ILE A 185 -52.09 8.21 -40.88
N LEU A 186 -51.33 9.26 -40.56
CA LEU A 186 -51.12 10.41 -41.43
C LEU A 186 -50.36 10.02 -42.69
N ASN A 187 -49.30 9.22 -42.58
CA ASN A 187 -48.51 8.79 -43.73
C ASN A 187 -49.33 7.91 -44.69
N LYS A 188 -50.26 7.11 -44.16
CA LYS A 188 -51.16 6.27 -44.98
C LYS A 188 -52.28 7.06 -45.68
N LYS A 189 -52.65 8.24 -45.17
CA LYS A 189 -53.64 9.13 -45.82
C LYS A 189 -53.04 10.02 -46.92
N LEU A 190 -51.72 10.10 -47.00
CA LEU A 190 -50.98 10.86 -48.02
C LEU A 190 -50.58 10.01 -49.24
N GLU A 191 -50.89 8.71 -49.24
CA GLU A 191 -50.64 7.78 -50.36
C GLU A 191 -51.89 7.45 -51.20
N ILE A 192 -52.85 8.38 -51.30
CA ILE A 192 -53.97 8.32 -52.28
C ILE A 192 -54.12 9.68 -52.96
#